data_AF-A0A2A6FSS0-F1
#
_entry.id   AF-A0A2A6FSS0-F1
#
_cell.length_a   1.000
_cell.length_b   1.000
_cell.length_c   1.000
_cell.angle_alpha   90.00
_cell.angle_beta   90.00
_cell.angle_gamma   90.00
#
_symmetry.space_group_name_H-M   'P 1'
#
loop_
_entity.id
_entity.type
_entity.pdbx_description
1 polymer ?
#
loop_
_entity_poly.entity_id
_entity_poly.type
_entity_poly.pdbx_seq_one_letter_code
_entity_poly.pdbx_strand_id
1 'polypeptide(L)'
;MTGLRRARRRTAVTTCALLTVVACMLPIPASTAAGWVGAENATGRFATGIVAPPTGLVCSVNQAQSTVTFSWRSPVGGLTRIGYTWDQSDPSPGGVQKGGVLGVEFRSYTFRPSLPAVGSGRFQISAIGPGGWRSAPLWGTVSRKQPLRGSTEWGCSVP
;
A
#
# COMPACT_ATOMS: atom_id res chain seq x y z
N MET A 1 25.41 -3.58 -84.14
CA MET A 1 24.40 -3.87 -83.09
C MET A 1 24.85 -3.30 -81.74
N THR A 2 24.85 -1.97 -81.57
CA THR A 2 25.54 -1.28 -80.45
C THR A 2 24.66 -0.26 -79.72
N GLY A 3 23.34 -0.24 -80.00
CA GLY A 3 22.39 0.71 -79.41
C GLY A 3 21.56 0.18 -78.23
N LEU A 4 21.23 -1.11 -78.21
CA LEU A 4 20.27 -1.68 -77.24
C LEU A 4 20.83 -1.89 -75.82
N ARG A 5 22.16 -1.99 -75.65
CA ARG A 5 22.79 -2.16 -74.32
C ARG A 5 22.95 -0.85 -73.54
N ARG A 6 23.03 0.30 -74.21
CA ARG A 6 23.15 1.63 -73.57
C ARG A 6 21.82 2.15 -73.02
N ALA A 7 20.71 1.85 -73.70
CA ALA A 7 19.37 2.26 -73.25
C ALA A 7 18.94 1.55 -71.96
N ARG A 8 19.16 0.22 -71.86
CA ARG A 8 18.84 -0.58 -70.66
C ARG A 8 19.64 -0.21 -69.42
N ARG A 9 20.90 0.24 -69.57
CA ARG A 9 21.73 0.72 -68.44
C ARG A 9 21.32 2.10 -67.95
N ARG A 10 20.81 2.98 -68.83
CA ARG A 10 20.36 4.32 -68.43
C ARG A 10 19.03 4.27 -67.69
N THR A 11 18.09 3.43 -68.10
CA THR A 11 16.79 3.31 -67.44
C THR A 11 16.87 2.69 -66.04
N ALA A 12 17.80 1.77 -65.80
CA ALA A 12 18.01 1.18 -64.47
C ALA A 12 18.65 2.15 -63.46
N VAL A 13 19.47 3.10 -63.94
CA VAL A 13 20.15 4.07 -63.08
C VAL A 13 19.22 5.22 -62.69
N THR A 14 18.36 5.68 -63.61
CA THR A 14 17.40 6.75 -63.32
C THR A 14 16.27 6.31 -62.41
N THR A 15 15.75 5.08 -62.53
CA THR A 15 14.72 4.57 -61.59
C THR A 15 15.28 4.33 -60.19
N CYS A 16 16.52 3.83 -60.08
CA CYS A 16 17.17 3.65 -58.78
C CYS A 16 17.49 5.00 -58.11
N ALA A 17 17.90 6.01 -58.88
CA ALA A 17 18.14 7.37 -58.39
C ALA A 17 16.85 8.12 -57.99
N LEU A 18 15.73 7.89 -58.69
CA LEU A 18 14.44 8.46 -58.29
C LEU A 18 13.89 7.79 -57.03
N LEU A 19 14.05 6.47 -56.88
CA LEU A 19 13.60 5.73 -55.69
C LEU A 19 14.38 6.12 -54.42
N THR A 20 15.68 6.41 -54.52
CA THR A 20 16.46 6.92 -53.39
C THR A 20 16.09 8.35 -53.01
N VAL A 21 15.81 9.22 -53.98
CA VAL A 21 15.34 10.59 -53.70
C VAL A 21 13.96 10.60 -53.03
N VAL A 22 13.04 9.74 -53.45
CA VAL A 22 11.71 9.62 -52.82
C VAL A 22 11.80 9.05 -51.41
N ALA A 23 12.72 8.11 -51.15
CA ALA A 23 12.97 7.60 -49.79
C ALA A 23 13.57 8.65 -48.84
N CYS A 24 14.36 9.60 -49.35
CA CYS A 24 14.91 10.70 -48.55
C CYS A 24 13.91 11.84 -48.26
N MET A 25 12.77 11.89 -48.96
CA MET A 25 11.71 12.89 -48.75
C MET A 25 10.61 12.39 -47.80
N LEU A 26 10.75 11.20 -47.23
CA LEU A 26 9.84 10.71 -46.20
C LEU A 26 9.96 11.61 -44.96
N PRO A 27 8.86 12.16 -44.44
CA PRO A 27 8.90 12.96 -43.22
C PRO A 27 9.47 12.08 -42.10
N ILE A 28 10.57 12.53 -41.51
CA ILE A 28 11.14 11.90 -40.32
C ILE A 28 10.01 11.92 -39.27
N PRO A 29 9.65 10.78 -38.64
CA PRO A 29 8.65 10.80 -37.59
C PRO A 29 9.12 11.79 -36.54
N ALA A 30 8.37 12.88 -36.37
CA ALA A 30 8.64 13.85 -35.34
C ALA A 30 8.69 13.09 -34.02
N SER A 31 9.75 13.30 -33.24
CA SER A 31 9.85 12.75 -31.90
C SER A 31 8.67 13.28 -31.10
N THR A 32 7.58 12.52 -31.02
CA THR A 32 6.54 12.80 -30.05
C THR A 32 7.22 12.58 -28.71
N ALA A 33 7.14 13.57 -27.82
CA ALA A 33 7.65 13.43 -26.46
C ALA A 33 6.77 12.40 -25.74
N ALA A 34 6.98 11.12 -26.04
CA ALA A 34 6.51 10.00 -25.24
C ALA A 34 7.45 9.91 -24.04
N GLY A 35 7.35 10.90 -23.17
CA GLY A 35 8.22 10.98 -22.03
C GLY A 35 7.65 12.00 -21.06
N TRP A 36 7.50 11.56 -19.81
CA TRP A 36 7.36 12.37 -18.61
C TRP A 36 8.63 13.21 -18.36
N VAL A 37 9.09 13.95 -19.38
CA VAL A 37 10.28 14.80 -19.34
C VAL A 37 9.93 16.25 -19.03
N GLY A 38 8.65 16.60 -19.09
CA GLY A 38 8.17 17.88 -18.58
C GLY A 38 8.23 17.88 -17.05
N ALA A 39 8.93 18.85 -16.46
CA ALA A 39 8.84 19.09 -15.03
C ALA A 39 7.41 19.56 -14.71
N GLU A 40 6.64 18.70 -14.06
CA GLU A 40 5.35 19.06 -13.48
C GLU A 40 5.60 19.86 -12.20
N ASN A 41 5.74 21.18 -12.37
CA ASN A 41 5.87 22.09 -11.24
C ASN A 41 4.48 22.40 -10.71
N ALA A 42 4.16 21.87 -9.53
CA ALA A 42 2.96 22.27 -8.83
C ALA A 42 3.15 23.69 -8.26
N THR A 43 2.26 24.62 -8.63
CA THR A 43 2.29 26.00 -8.12
C THR A 43 1.30 26.14 -6.96
N GLY A 44 1.79 26.58 -5.79
CA GLY A 44 0.96 26.72 -4.60
C GLY A 44 1.75 26.55 -3.31
N ARG A 45 1.06 26.68 -2.17
CA ARG A 45 1.60 26.30 -0.85
C ARG A 45 1.25 24.84 -0.59
N PHE A 46 2.26 23.98 -0.62
CA PHE A 46 2.11 22.59 -0.21
C PHE A 46 2.49 22.46 1.25
N ALA A 47 1.54 22.03 2.08
CA ALA A 47 1.82 21.61 3.44
C ALA A 47 1.84 20.08 3.45
N THR A 48 2.96 19.50 3.88
CA THR A 48 3.01 18.06 4.19
C THR A 48 2.14 17.82 5.42
N GLY A 49 1.02 17.13 5.24
CA GLY A 49 0.17 16.72 6.35
C GLY A 49 0.58 15.35 6.88
N ILE A 50 0.57 15.18 8.21
CA ILE A 50 0.72 13.86 8.84
C ILE A 50 -0.64 13.37 9.33
N VAL A 51 -0.91 12.07 9.20
CA VAL A 51 -2.03 11.45 9.92
C VAL A 51 -1.52 11.15 11.32
N ALA A 52 -1.99 11.90 12.31
CA ALA A 52 -1.58 11.69 13.69
C ALA A 52 -1.99 10.29 14.17
N PRO A 53 -1.13 9.57 14.92
CA PRO A 53 -1.45 8.24 15.42
C PRO A 53 -2.47 8.28 16.56
N PRO A 54 -3.23 7.19 16.78
CA PRO A 54 -3.96 7.03 18.03
C PRO A 54 -3.01 7.07 19.23
N THR A 55 -3.53 7.33 20.43
CA THR A 55 -2.72 7.45 21.65
C THR A 55 -3.36 6.73 22.82
N GLY A 56 -2.59 6.48 23.88
CA GLY A 56 -3.11 5.90 25.13
C GLY A 56 -3.78 4.55 24.93
N LEU A 57 -3.10 3.62 24.24
CA LEU A 57 -3.59 2.25 24.08
C LEU A 57 -3.66 1.58 25.45
N VAL A 58 -4.81 1.01 25.77
CA VAL A 58 -5.04 0.22 26.98
C VAL A 58 -5.65 -1.10 26.54
N CYS A 59 -5.29 -2.18 27.22
CA CYS A 59 -5.88 -3.48 26.97
C CYS A 59 -6.57 -4.02 28.23
N SER A 60 -7.66 -4.74 28.04
CA SER A 60 -8.35 -5.48 29.11
C SER A 60 -8.80 -6.84 28.61
N VAL A 61 -8.89 -7.80 29.54
CA VAL A 61 -9.33 -9.16 29.26
C VAL A 61 -10.57 -9.48 30.08
N ASN A 62 -11.57 -10.07 29.45
CA ASN A 62 -12.70 -10.69 30.12
C ASN A 62 -12.58 -12.21 29.97
N GLN A 63 -12.10 -12.88 31.04
CA GLN A 63 -11.90 -14.34 31.03
C GLN A 63 -13.21 -15.10 30.88
N ALA A 64 -14.29 -14.63 31.51
CA ALA A 64 -15.60 -15.30 31.47
C ALA A 64 -16.16 -15.38 30.05
N GLN A 65 -15.90 -14.35 29.22
CA GLN A 65 -16.33 -14.30 27.82
C GLN A 65 -15.21 -14.68 26.83
N SER A 66 -14.00 -14.95 27.31
CA SER A 66 -12.80 -15.15 26.47
C SER A 66 -12.63 -14.05 25.42
N THR A 67 -12.77 -12.79 25.84
CA THR A 67 -12.62 -11.62 24.96
C THR A 67 -11.48 -10.74 25.43
N VAL A 68 -10.84 -10.08 24.46
CA VAL A 68 -9.82 -9.06 24.68
C VAL A 68 -10.31 -7.77 24.07
N THR A 69 -10.20 -6.68 24.82
CA THR A 69 -10.58 -5.34 24.37
C THR A 69 -9.36 -4.45 24.36
N PHE A 70 -9.08 -3.83 23.22
CA PHE A 70 -8.14 -2.72 23.12
C PHE A 70 -8.92 -1.43 23.03
N SER A 71 -8.55 -0.44 23.84
CA SER A 71 -9.12 0.91 23.84
C SER A 71 -8.03 1.94 23.61
N TRP A 72 -8.35 3.02 22.91
CA TRP A 72 -7.41 4.07 22.56
C TRP A 72 -8.11 5.43 22.54
N ARG A 73 -7.30 6.48 22.60
CA ARG A 73 -7.72 7.88 22.45
C ARG A 73 -7.58 8.32 21.00
N SER A 74 -8.39 9.31 20.61
CA SER A 74 -8.24 9.95 19.30
C SER A 74 -6.86 10.59 19.15
N PRO A 75 -6.26 10.49 17.96
CA PRO A 75 -5.22 11.42 17.55
C PRO A 75 -5.65 12.87 17.76
N VAL A 76 -4.72 13.70 18.21
CA VAL A 76 -4.87 15.16 18.34
C VAL A 76 -3.95 15.82 17.30
N GLY A 77 -4.51 16.73 16.50
CA GLY A 77 -3.80 17.38 15.40
C GLY A 77 -3.65 16.49 14.16
N GLY A 78 -2.85 16.97 13.19
CA GLY A 78 -2.65 16.31 11.90
C GLY A 78 -3.82 16.47 10.92
N LEU A 79 -3.79 15.69 9.85
CA LEU A 79 -4.86 15.63 8.85
C LEU A 79 -6.15 15.03 9.44
N THR A 80 -7.28 15.44 8.88
CA THR A 80 -8.61 14.91 9.25
C THR A 80 -8.65 13.39 9.11
N ARG A 81 -8.90 12.71 10.22
CA ARG A 81 -9.04 11.25 10.24
C ARG A 81 -10.39 10.84 9.66
N ILE A 82 -10.39 9.76 8.89
CA ILE A 82 -11.59 9.14 8.31
C ILE A 82 -11.92 7.76 8.92
N GLY A 83 -10.99 7.17 9.67
CA GLY A 83 -11.21 5.88 10.32
C GLY A 83 -9.96 5.32 10.99
N TYR A 84 -10.01 4.02 11.28
CA TYR A 84 -8.87 3.27 11.80
C TYR A 84 -8.72 1.93 11.06
N THR A 85 -7.49 1.46 10.88
CA THR A 85 -7.21 0.08 10.52
C THR A 85 -6.70 -0.68 11.72
N TRP A 86 -7.25 -1.86 11.96
CA TRP A 86 -6.70 -2.78 12.96
C TRP A 86 -6.21 -4.05 12.28
N ASP A 87 -5.18 -4.64 12.88
CA ASP A 87 -4.64 -5.93 12.48
C ASP A 87 -4.32 -6.76 13.73
N GLN A 88 -4.54 -8.05 13.63
CA GLN A 88 -4.14 -9.06 14.59
C GLN A 88 -3.32 -10.12 13.85
N SER A 89 -2.11 -10.33 14.32
CA SER A 89 -1.20 -11.34 13.79
C SER A 89 -0.80 -12.34 14.87
N ASP A 90 -0.79 -13.61 14.52
CA ASP A 90 -0.14 -14.66 15.29
C ASP A 90 1.21 -14.99 14.64
N PRO A 91 2.35 -14.80 15.33
CA PRO A 91 3.66 -15.10 14.77
C PRO A 91 3.94 -16.60 14.64
N SER A 92 3.06 -17.48 15.14
CA SER A 92 3.23 -18.92 15.07
C SER A 92 3.11 -19.46 13.63
N PRO A 93 3.76 -20.58 13.28
CA PRO A 93 3.58 -21.22 11.99
C PRO A 93 2.10 -21.60 11.76
N GLY A 94 1.49 -21.14 10.66
CA GLY A 94 0.06 -21.31 10.41
C GLY A 94 -0.85 -20.37 11.21
N GLY A 95 -0.27 -19.35 11.86
CA GLY A 95 -0.97 -18.32 12.61
C GLY A 95 -1.99 -17.56 11.76
N VAL A 96 -3.13 -17.26 12.36
CA VAL A 96 -4.21 -16.54 11.68
C VAL A 96 -3.93 -15.04 11.72
N GLN A 97 -3.99 -14.39 10.56
CA GLN A 97 -4.06 -12.93 10.48
C GLN A 97 -5.51 -12.48 10.29
N LYS A 98 -5.90 -11.47 11.05
CA LYS A 98 -7.22 -10.83 10.96
C LYS A 98 -7.03 -9.34 10.93
N GLY A 99 -7.82 -8.63 10.16
CA GLY A 99 -7.78 -7.19 10.18
C GLY A 99 -9.07 -6.61 9.62
N GLY A 100 -9.20 -5.30 9.76
CA GLY A 100 -10.36 -4.58 9.26
C GLY A 100 -10.25 -3.08 9.39
N VAL A 101 -11.29 -2.42 8.91
CA VAL A 101 -11.45 -0.97 8.99
C VAL A 101 -12.56 -0.65 9.99
N LEU A 102 -12.32 0.32 10.86
CA LEU A 102 -13.27 0.86 11.81
C LEU A 102 -13.60 2.32 11.44
N GLY A 103 -14.82 2.75 11.75
CA GLY A 103 -15.23 4.14 11.60
C GLY A 103 -14.46 5.10 12.51
N VAL A 104 -14.54 6.39 12.22
CA VAL A 104 -13.79 7.46 12.90
C VAL A 104 -14.17 7.63 14.38
N GLU A 105 -15.38 7.21 14.74
CA GLU A 105 -16.00 7.24 16.06
C GLU A 105 -15.47 6.17 17.01
N PHE A 106 -14.91 5.08 16.49
CA PHE A 106 -14.44 3.97 17.32
C PHE A 106 -13.27 4.38 18.22
N ARG A 107 -13.35 3.98 19.49
CA ARG A 107 -12.31 4.17 20.51
C ARG A 107 -11.91 2.86 21.19
N SER A 108 -12.58 1.78 20.82
CA SER A 108 -12.31 0.45 21.35
C SER A 108 -12.65 -0.61 20.32
N TYR A 109 -11.96 -1.73 20.41
CA TYR A 109 -12.24 -2.92 19.63
C TYR A 109 -12.15 -4.15 20.52
N THR A 110 -13.26 -4.89 20.59
CA THR A 110 -13.37 -6.13 21.35
C THR A 110 -13.46 -7.30 20.38
N PHE A 111 -12.65 -8.33 20.61
CA PHE A 111 -12.66 -9.54 19.81
C PHE A 111 -12.39 -10.77 20.65
N ARG A 112 -12.74 -11.93 20.11
CA ARG A 112 -12.33 -13.22 20.64
C ARG A 112 -11.00 -13.60 20.00
N PRO A 113 -9.90 -13.62 20.75
CA PRO A 113 -8.62 -14.05 20.21
C PRO A 113 -8.68 -15.51 19.78
N SER A 114 -7.95 -15.84 18.71
CA SER A 114 -7.93 -17.18 18.13
C SER A 114 -6.49 -17.64 17.92
N LEU A 115 -5.70 -17.67 19.01
CA LEU A 115 -4.36 -18.25 19.00
C LEU A 115 -4.46 -19.79 19.10
N PRO A 116 -4.07 -20.54 18.05
CA PRO A 116 -4.18 -21.99 18.00
C PRO A 116 -3.30 -22.69 19.04
N ALA A 117 -2.16 -22.08 19.42
CA ALA A 117 -1.25 -22.58 20.45
C ALA A 117 -1.11 -21.59 21.63
N VAL A 118 -0.56 -22.09 22.74
CA VAL A 118 -0.01 -21.24 23.81
C VAL A 118 1.08 -20.36 23.19
N GLY A 119 0.99 -19.05 23.42
CA GLY A 119 1.87 -18.11 22.75
C GLY A 119 1.35 -16.69 22.79
N SER A 120 1.98 -15.80 22.04
CA SER A 120 1.64 -14.38 21.96
C SER A 120 1.42 -13.94 20.53
N GLY A 121 0.26 -13.37 20.25
CA GLY A 121 -0.03 -12.60 19.04
C GLY A 121 0.15 -11.10 19.26
N ARG A 122 0.11 -10.34 18.17
CA ARG A 122 0.21 -8.89 18.16
C ARG A 122 -1.10 -8.29 17.66
N PHE A 123 -1.56 -7.25 18.34
CA PHE A 123 -2.63 -6.37 17.88
C PHE A 123 -2.01 -5.04 17.46
N GLN A 124 -2.44 -4.48 16.33
CA GLN A 124 -2.01 -3.19 15.82
C GLN A 124 -3.22 -2.32 15.46
N ILE A 125 -3.10 -1.01 15.67
CA ILE A 125 -4.10 -0.01 15.31
C ILE A 125 -3.42 1.23 14.72
N SER A 126 -3.91 1.68 13.57
CA SER A 126 -3.46 2.91 12.90
C SER A 126 -4.64 3.79 12.52
N ALA A 127 -4.46 5.11 12.53
CA ALA A 127 -5.45 6.04 12.01
C ALA A 127 -5.35 6.13 10.48
N ILE A 128 -6.49 6.30 9.82
CA ILE A 128 -6.60 6.51 8.37
C ILE A 128 -6.93 7.98 8.13
N GLY A 129 -6.15 8.65 7.28
CA GLY A 129 -6.39 10.02 6.84
C GLY A 129 -6.89 10.10 5.40
N PRO A 130 -6.99 11.32 4.85
CA PRO A 130 -7.46 11.56 3.49
C PRO A 130 -6.54 10.85 2.48
N GLY A 131 -7.09 10.35 1.37
CA GLY A 131 -6.30 9.65 0.35
C GLY A 131 -5.75 8.29 0.77
N GLY A 132 -6.22 7.72 1.88
CA GLY A 132 -5.82 6.39 2.36
C GLY A 132 -4.51 6.35 3.16
N TRP A 133 -3.93 7.51 3.46
CA TRP A 133 -2.70 7.63 4.25
C TRP A 133 -2.90 7.06 5.66
N ARG A 134 -1.87 6.41 6.19
CA ARG A 134 -1.91 5.78 7.52
C ARG A 134 -0.92 6.42 8.47
N SER A 135 -1.32 6.52 9.74
CA SER A 135 -0.40 6.91 10.80
C SER A 135 0.60 5.81 11.13
N ALA A 136 1.61 6.13 11.94
CA ALA A 136 2.38 5.12 12.66
C ALA A 136 1.43 4.21 13.48
N PRO A 137 1.70 2.89 13.55
CA PRO A 137 0.87 1.95 14.29
C PRO A 137 1.16 2.04 15.78
N LEU A 138 0.09 2.03 16.58
CA LEU A 138 0.18 1.57 17.96
C LEU A 138 -0.02 0.06 17.99
N TRP A 139 0.65 -0.61 18.93
CA TRP A 139 0.56 -2.05 19.03
C TRP A 139 0.49 -2.50 20.48
N GLY A 140 -0.08 -3.68 20.69
CA GLY A 140 -0.08 -4.40 21.94
C GLY A 140 0.07 -5.89 21.67
N THR A 141 0.20 -6.65 22.73
CA THR A 141 0.36 -8.10 22.69
C THR A 141 -0.88 -8.75 23.26
N VAL A 142 -1.30 -9.85 22.67
CA VAL A 142 -2.33 -10.76 23.20
C VAL A 142 -1.66 -12.09 23.44
N SER A 143 -1.82 -12.68 24.61
CA SER A 143 -1.22 -13.95 24.96
C SER A 143 -2.27 -14.98 25.35
N ARG A 144 -2.01 -16.23 25.01
CA ARG A 144 -2.76 -17.40 25.49
C ARG A 144 -1.87 -18.17 26.44
N LYS A 145 -2.36 -18.42 27.65
CA LYS A 145 -1.75 -19.30 28.64
C LYS A 145 -2.64 -20.51 28.86
N GLN A 146 -2.03 -21.62 29.20
CA GLN A 146 -2.73 -22.84 29.58
C GLN A 146 -2.24 -23.25 30.97
N PRO A 147 -2.91 -22.78 32.05
CA PRO A 147 -2.63 -23.26 33.39
C PRO A 147 -2.79 -24.78 33.54
N LEU A 148 -2.15 -25.34 34.56
CA LEU A 148 -2.11 -26.77 34.88
C LEU A 148 -3.50 -27.42 35.06
N ARG A 149 -4.56 -26.62 35.31
CA ARG A 149 -5.95 -27.10 35.43
C ARG A 149 -6.68 -27.27 34.09
N GLY A 150 -6.02 -27.05 32.95
CA GLY A 150 -6.60 -27.25 31.62
C GLY A 150 -7.54 -26.14 31.14
N SER A 151 -7.72 -25.06 31.91
CA SER A 151 -8.42 -23.85 31.43
C SER A 151 -7.54 -23.07 30.45
N THR A 152 -8.15 -22.34 29.52
CA THR A 152 -7.45 -21.34 28.70
C THR A 152 -7.57 -19.99 29.39
N GLU A 153 -6.43 -19.31 29.58
CA GLU A 153 -6.38 -17.96 30.12
C GLU A 153 -5.81 -17.01 29.09
N TRP A 154 -6.50 -15.87 28.88
CA TRP A 154 -6.02 -14.83 27.99
C TRP A 154 -5.28 -13.75 28.77
N GLY A 155 -4.20 -13.23 28.19
CA GLY A 155 -3.49 -12.07 28.69
C GLY A 155 -3.40 -11.01 27.60
N CYS A 156 -3.22 -9.77 27.99
CA CYS A 156 -2.87 -8.72 27.05
C CYS A 156 -1.87 -7.76 27.71
N SER A 157 -1.05 -7.11 26.89
CA SER A 157 -0.16 -6.05 27.33
C SER A 157 -0.03 -4.98 26.26
N VAL A 158 0.30 -3.77 26.69
CA VAL A 158 0.67 -2.64 25.84
C VAL A 158 2.07 -2.19 26.27
N PRO A 159 2.93 -1.75 25.33
CA PRO A 159 4.25 -1.22 25.64
C PRO A 159 4.18 0.10 26.42
#